data_AF-A0A445E713-F1
#
_entry.id   AF-A0A445E713-F1
#
_cell.length_a   1.000
_cell.length_b   1.000
_cell.length_c   1.000
_cell.angle_alpha   90.00
_cell.angle_beta   90.00
_cell.angle_gamma   90.00
#
_symmetry.space_group_name_H-M   'P 1'
#
loop_
_entity.id
_entity.type
_entity.pdbx_description
1 polymer ?
#
loop_
_entity_poly.entity_id
_entity_poly.type
_entity_poly.pdbx_seq_one_letter_code
_entity_poly.pdbx_strand_id
1 'polypeptide(L)'
;MASPSAFSRLNLLLPKPSLFAANFRRTQFHFFPTLSSRTISSSSSSSSSSSSSLTCSSYSNSSMKELQNPTPKRDNHFVVLGIETSCDDTAAAVVRSNGEILSQVVSSQYIIHGIYLIDKNIVQFKADLLTKYGGVAPKMAEEAHSQVIDQVVQEALDNAYMTEKDLTAVAVTIGPGLSLCLRVLPWNAQQFFLHYAVGVQKARQIAGSFKLPIIGIHHMEAHALVARLTEKDLQFPFIALLISGGHNLLILARDLGQYVQLGTTIDDAIGEAYDKTAKWLGLDLRRSGGPAIEELAKEGNAKSVSFSVPMKQHKDCNFSYAGLKTQVRLAIESKKIDANIPISSASKEDRLARADIAAAFQRIAVLHLEERCERAIQWALKMEPSIRHLIISGGVASNHYVRSRLDMVVKKNGLQLVCPPPRLCTDNGVMVAWTGIEHFRMGRYDPPPPAEEPENFVYDLRPRWPLGEEYAEGRSDARSIRRARLHPSLTSIIQASSQQ
;
A
#
# COMPACT_ATOMS: atom_id res chain seq x y z
N MET A 1 3.29 5.35 63.85
CA MET A 1 3.35 4.22 64.81
C MET A 1 2.80 2.98 64.11
N ALA A 2 3.45 1.84 64.32
CA ALA A 2 3.23 0.51 63.74
C ALA A 2 3.74 0.26 62.29
N SER A 3 4.98 -0.23 62.24
CA SER A 3 5.67 -1.01 61.19
C SER A 3 5.41 -2.54 61.40
N PRO A 4 6.08 -3.48 60.71
CA PRO A 4 6.21 -3.75 59.27
C PRO A 4 6.05 -5.28 58.94
N SER A 5 6.12 -5.69 57.67
CA SER A 5 6.62 -7.03 57.33
C SER A 5 7.33 -7.05 55.97
N ALA A 6 8.48 -7.73 55.98
CA ALA A 6 9.48 -7.82 54.93
C ALA A 6 9.24 -9.04 54.03
N PHE A 7 9.76 -9.04 52.79
CA PHE A 7 10.22 -10.27 52.14
C PHE A 7 11.43 -10.04 51.22
N SER A 8 12.23 -11.10 51.16
CA SER A 8 13.67 -11.17 50.93
C SER A 8 14.08 -11.36 49.48
N ARG A 9 15.33 -10.96 49.17
CA ARG A 9 16.11 -11.37 48.00
C ARG A 9 16.58 -12.83 48.18
N LEU A 10 16.60 -13.63 47.11
CA LEU A 10 17.42 -14.84 47.03
C LEU A 10 18.14 -14.91 45.67
N ASN A 11 19.47 -14.93 45.74
CA ASN A 11 20.39 -15.40 44.72
C ASN A 11 20.44 -16.94 44.78
N LEU A 12 20.45 -17.61 43.63
CA LEU A 12 20.88 -19.01 43.51
C LEU A 12 21.75 -19.19 42.26
N LEU A 13 22.85 -19.91 42.48
CA LEU A 13 24.03 -20.11 41.63
C LEU A 13 23.87 -21.32 40.69
N LEU A 14 24.36 -21.14 39.44
CA LEU A 14 25.08 -22.11 38.56
C LEU A 14 24.32 -23.36 38.03
N PRO A 15 24.79 -24.05 36.95
CA PRO A 15 26.13 -24.03 36.32
C PRO A 15 26.20 -23.95 34.76
N LYS A 16 27.40 -23.61 34.27
CA LYS A 16 27.85 -23.74 32.86
C LYS A 16 28.12 -25.21 32.49
N PRO A 17 27.92 -25.63 31.22
CA PRO A 17 28.59 -26.80 30.68
C PRO A 17 29.83 -26.43 29.86
N SER A 18 30.79 -27.34 29.95
CA SER A 18 32.18 -27.32 29.54
C SER A 18 32.42 -27.59 28.04
N LEU A 19 33.50 -26.98 27.55
CA LEU A 19 34.24 -27.33 26.35
C LEU A 19 34.64 -28.82 26.35
N PHE A 20 34.31 -29.54 25.27
CA PHE A 20 35.01 -30.77 24.89
C PHE A 20 35.61 -30.56 23.50
N ALA A 21 36.94 -30.54 23.46
CA ALA A 21 37.73 -30.63 22.26
C ALA A 21 37.78 -32.11 21.82
N ALA A 22 37.43 -32.37 20.56
CA ALA A 22 37.74 -33.62 19.89
C ALA A 22 38.47 -33.29 18.57
N ASN A 23 39.79 -33.42 18.61
CA ASN A 23 40.64 -33.55 17.43
C ASN A 23 40.39 -34.91 16.80
N PHE A 24 39.95 -35.01 15.54
CA PHE A 24 40.32 -36.15 14.69
C PHE A 24 40.33 -35.80 13.20
N ARG A 25 41.56 -35.78 12.67
CA ARG A 25 42.05 -36.20 11.35
C ARG A 25 41.47 -35.59 10.06
N ARG A 26 42.35 -34.78 9.45
CA ARG A 26 42.65 -34.73 8.00
C ARG A 26 42.50 -36.11 7.34
N THR A 27 41.72 -36.15 6.27
CA THR A 27 41.96 -37.03 5.13
C THR A 27 42.06 -36.17 3.87
N GLN A 28 43.27 -36.08 3.34
CA GLN A 28 43.52 -35.73 1.95
C GLN A 28 43.01 -36.89 1.09
N PHE A 29 42.29 -36.59 0.02
CA PHE A 29 42.23 -37.49 -1.13
C PHE A 29 42.56 -36.75 -2.42
N HIS A 30 43.26 -37.50 -3.26
CA HIS A 30 44.13 -37.12 -4.35
C HIS A 30 43.39 -36.62 -5.61
N PHE A 31 44.10 -35.72 -6.32
CA PHE A 31 44.06 -35.50 -7.76
C PHE A 31 44.15 -36.81 -8.58
N PHE A 32 43.47 -36.88 -9.73
CA PHE A 32 43.98 -37.19 -11.11
C PHE A 32 42.83 -37.61 -12.10
N PRO A 33 43.01 -37.59 -13.45
CA PRO A 33 42.42 -36.55 -14.31
C PRO A 33 41.65 -37.07 -15.57
N THR A 34 41.26 -36.09 -16.41
CA THR A 34 41.04 -36.12 -17.89
C THR A 34 40.02 -37.08 -18.52
N LEU A 35 39.12 -36.51 -19.34
CA LEU A 35 38.96 -36.96 -20.73
C LEU A 35 38.38 -35.87 -21.66
N SER A 36 38.94 -35.90 -22.86
CA SER A 36 38.97 -34.98 -24.00
C SER A 36 37.61 -34.77 -24.71
N SER A 37 37.33 -33.53 -25.13
CA SER A 37 37.37 -33.02 -26.54
C SER A 37 36.24 -33.45 -27.47
N ARG A 38 35.56 -32.48 -28.08
CA ARG A 38 35.13 -32.54 -29.49
C ARG A 38 34.97 -31.13 -30.08
N THR A 39 35.97 -30.75 -30.86
CA THR A 39 35.95 -29.71 -31.90
C THR A 39 35.29 -30.29 -33.15
N ILE A 40 34.43 -29.52 -33.82
CA ILE A 40 34.17 -29.66 -35.26
C ILE A 40 34.21 -28.27 -35.89
N SER A 41 35.05 -28.14 -36.89
CA SER A 41 35.34 -26.97 -37.71
C SER A 41 34.56 -27.00 -39.04
N SER A 42 34.21 -25.80 -39.51
CA SER A 42 34.25 -25.28 -40.89
C SER A 42 33.65 -26.08 -42.05
N SER A 43 32.81 -25.41 -42.85
CA SER A 43 33.05 -25.32 -44.29
C SER A 43 32.51 -24.01 -44.89
N SER A 44 33.39 -23.38 -45.65
CA SER A 44 33.21 -22.22 -46.51
C SER A 44 32.79 -22.65 -47.92
N SER A 45 32.03 -21.83 -48.63
CA SER A 45 32.19 -21.71 -50.08
C SER A 45 31.82 -20.32 -50.57
N SER A 46 32.64 -19.85 -51.49
CA SER A 46 32.76 -18.52 -52.06
C SER A 46 32.41 -18.54 -53.55
N SER A 47 31.96 -17.41 -54.09
CA SER A 47 32.07 -16.90 -55.49
C SER A 47 30.79 -16.12 -55.82
N SER A 48 30.77 -15.03 -56.58
CA SER A 48 31.77 -14.21 -57.24
C SER A 48 31.07 -12.92 -57.72
N SER A 49 31.87 -11.87 -57.84
CA SER A 49 31.60 -10.51 -58.36
C SER A 49 30.92 -10.40 -59.72
N SER A 50 30.12 -9.35 -59.93
CA SER A 50 30.30 -8.40 -61.06
C SER A 50 29.38 -7.19 -60.94
N SER A 51 29.97 -6.03 -61.21
CA SER A 51 29.39 -4.70 -61.28
C SER A 51 28.98 -4.38 -62.72
N SER A 52 27.85 -3.71 -62.92
CA SER A 52 27.64 -2.79 -64.05
C SER A 52 26.42 -1.90 -63.83
N SER A 53 26.66 -0.60 -63.93
CA SER A 53 25.70 0.48 -63.98
C SER A 53 25.26 0.73 -65.43
N LEU A 54 23.95 0.78 -65.70
CA LEU A 54 23.39 1.38 -66.92
C LEU A 54 22.01 1.98 -66.62
N THR A 55 21.77 3.11 -67.27
CA THR A 55 20.71 4.11 -67.08
C THR A 55 19.37 3.75 -67.71
N CYS A 56 18.30 4.18 -67.03
CA CYS A 56 17.00 4.70 -67.49
C CYS A 56 16.28 4.04 -68.68
N SER A 57 15.06 3.54 -68.45
CA SER A 57 13.90 3.74 -69.34
C SER A 57 12.60 3.28 -68.66
N SER A 58 11.63 4.17 -68.67
CA SER A 58 10.22 4.03 -68.30
C SER A 58 9.51 2.91 -69.06
N TYR A 59 8.82 2.00 -68.36
CA TYR A 59 7.65 1.30 -68.89
C TYR A 59 6.67 0.95 -67.77
N SER A 60 5.41 1.28 -68.05
CA SER A 60 4.21 1.15 -67.23
C SER A 60 3.65 -0.28 -67.19
N ASN A 61 3.06 -0.61 -66.03
CA ASN A 61 1.98 -1.58 -65.78
C ASN A 61 2.10 -3.01 -66.32
N SER A 62 2.30 -3.97 -65.39
CA SER A 62 1.38 -5.11 -65.26
C SER A 62 1.55 -5.83 -63.92
N SER A 63 0.46 -5.87 -63.16
CA SER A 63 0.02 -6.94 -62.24
C SER A 63 1.08 -7.87 -61.62
N MET A 64 1.46 -7.59 -60.38
CA MET A 64 1.83 -8.65 -59.42
C MET A 64 0.77 -8.75 -58.34
N LYS A 65 0.13 -9.92 -58.27
CA LYS A 65 -0.63 -10.37 -57.11
C LYS A 65 0.36 -10.48 -55.94
N GLU A 66 0.35 -9.51 -55.04
CA GLU A 66 0.89 -9.72 -53.70
C GLU A 66 0.08 -10.82 -53.03
N LEU A 67 0.71 -11.96 -52.78
CA LEU A 67 0.25 -12.87 -51.74
C LEU A 67 0.28 -12.10 -50.43
N GLN A 68 -0.87 -11.57 -50.04
CA GLN A 68 -1.13 -11.16 -48.67
C GLN A 68 -1.05 -12.42 -47.81
N ASN A 69 0.13 -12.70 -47.27
CA ASN A 69 0.22 -13.48 -46.06
C ASN A 69 -0.62 -12.74 -45.00
N PRO A 70 -1.66 -13.37 -44.40
CA PRO A 70 -2.32 -12.75 -43.27
C PRO A 70 -1.28 -12.68 -42.15
N THR A 71 -0.73 -11.49 -41.92
CA THR A 71 -0.01 -11.19 -40.69
C THR A 71 -0.95 -11.57 -39.54
N PRO A 72 -0.61 -12.55 -38.70
CA PRO A 72 -1.43 -12.84 -37.54
C PRO A 72 -1.32 -11.61 -36.65
N LYS A 73 -2.41 -10.86 -36.51
CA LYS A 73 -2.61 -9.95 -35.39
C LYS A 73 -2.61 -10.80 -34.12
N ARG A 74 -1.43 -11.14 -33.60
CA ARG A 74 -1.29 -11.38 -32.17
C ARG A 74 -1.23 -10.01 -31.53
N ASP A 75 -2.40 -9.47 -31.22
CA ASP A 75 -2.50 -8.56 -30.08
C ASP A 75 -1.99 -9.35 -28.88
N ASN A 76 -0.69 -9.22 -28.58
CA ASN A 76 -0.06 -9.92 -27.47
C ASN A 76 -0.52 -9.23 -26.19
N HIS A 77 -1.76 -9.54 -25.81
CA HIS A 77 -2.33 -9.06 -24.57
C HIS A 77 -1.57 -9.70 -23.41
N PHE A 78 -0.67 -8.94 -22.78
CA PHE A 78 0.00 -9.35 -21.56
C PHE A 78 -1.02 -9.69 -20.48
N VAL A 79 -0.72 -10.70 -19.67
CA VAL A 79 -1.52 -11.08 -18.51
C VAL A 79 -0.61 -11.06 -17.30
N VAL A 80 -1.00 -10.30 -16.27
CA VAL A 80 -0.19 -10.10 -15.07
C VAL A 80 -0.98 -10.55 -13.85
N LEU A 81 -0.34 -11.35 -13.01
CA LEU A 81 -0.81 -11.68 -11.67
C LEU A 81 -0.33 -10.60 -10.71
N GLY A 82 -1.24 -9.93 -10.00
CA GLY A 82 -0.91 -8.97 -8.94
C GLY A 82 -1.15 -9.56 -7.56
N ILE A 83 -0.21 -9.38 -6.63
CA ILE A 83 -0.27 -9.86 -5.24
C ILE A 83 -0.09 -8.68 -4.26
N GLU A 84 -1.04 -8.53 -3.35
CA GLU A 84 -1.08 -7.47 -2.33
C GLU A 84 -1.16 -8.08 -0.93
N THR A 85 -0.18 -7.75 -0.07
CA THR A 85 -0.07 -8.23 1.33
C THR A 85 0.59 -7.18 2.25
N SER A 86 0.39 -5.88 1.97
CA SER A 86 1.09 -4.81 2.67
C SER A 86 0.57 -4.54 4.09
N CYS A 87 -0.71 -4.81 4.36
CA CYS A 87 -1.36 -4.49 5.63
C CYS A 87 -2.16 -5.66 6.21
N ASP A 88 -3.47 -5.70 5.99
CA ASP A 88 -4.44 -6.59 6.63
C ASP A 88 -5.30 -7.36 5.62
N ASP A 89 -5.22 -7.00 4.34
CA ASP A 89 -5.86 -7.73 3.25
C ASP A 89 -4.83 -8.60 2.52
N THR A 90 -5.17 -9.88 2.31
CA THR A 90 -4.43 -10.75 1.37
C THR A 90 -5.20 -10.76 0.07
N ALA A 91 -4.64 -10.21 -1.00
CA ALA A 91 -5.35 -10.15 -2.27
C ALA A 91 -4.49 -10.59 -3.46
N ALA A 92 -5.15 -11.23 -4.42
CA ALA A 92 -4.58 -11.58 -5.71
C ALA A 92 -5.57 -11.25 -6.83
N ALA A 93 -5.06 -10.89 -7.99
CA ALA A 93 -5.88 -10.65 -9.17
C ALA A 93 -5.12 -10.95 -10.45
N VAL A 94 -5.84 -11.40 -11.47
CA VAL A 94 -5.30 -11.58 -12.82
C VAL A 94 -5.90 -10.53 -13.73
N VAL A 95 -5.04 -9.70 -14.33
CA VAL A 95 -5.45 -8.58 -15.18
C VAL A 95 -4.78 -8.68 -16.54
N ARG A 96 -5.55 -8.43 -17.60
CA ARG A 96 -5.06 -8.36 -18.97
C ARG A 96 -4.68 -6.91 -19.31
N SER A 97 -3.67 -6.74 -20.16
CA SER A 97 -3.16 -5.43 -20.58
C SER A 97 -4.20 -4.50 -21.22
N ASN A 98 -5.28 -5.01 -21.80
CA ASN A 98 -6.37 -4.17 -22.32
C ASN A 98 -7.26 -3.55 -21.21
N GLY A 99 -6.98 -3.85 -19.94
CA GLY A 99 -7.72 -3.40 -18.76
C GLY A 99 -8.83 -4.35 -18.31
N GLU A 100 -8.95 -5.53 -18.91
CA GLU A 100 -9.89 -6.56 -18.47
C GLU A 100 -9.41 -7.21 -17.17
N ILE A 101 -10.26 -7.17 -16.14
CA ILE A 101 -10.05 -7.88 -14.87
C ILE A 101 -10.60 -9.29 -15.04
N LEU A 102 -9.72 -10.29 -15.15
CA LEU A 102 -10.10 -11.69 -15.34
C LEU A 102 -10.55 -12.32 -14.03
N SER A 103 -9.89 -11.97 -12.93
CA SER A 103 -10.26 -12.39 -11.59
C SER A 103 -9.76 -11.42 -10.53
N GLN A 104 -10.40 -11.45 -9.37
CA GLN A 104 -9.96 -10.75 -8.18
C GLN A 104 -10.44 -11.53 -6.95
N VAL A 105 -9.52 -11.83 -6.03
CA VAL A 105 -9.80 -12.49 -4.76
C VAL A 105 -9.20 -11.63 -3.66
N VAL A 106 -10.00 -11.36 -2.61
CA VAL A 106 -9.58 -10.59 -1.44
C VAL A 106 -10.00 -11.37 -0.20
N SER A 107 -9.02 -11.83 0.57
CA SER A 107 -9.22 -12.37 1.92
C SER A 107 -8.93 -11.26 2.91
N SER A 108 -9.99 -10.56 3.31
CA SER A 108 -9.90 -9.48 4.29
C SER A 108 -9.98 -10.01 5.71
N GLN A 109 -9.08 -9.56 6.58
CA GLN A 109 -9.10 -9.91 8.01
C GLN A 109 -10.36 -9.39 8.74
N TYR A 110 -11.11 -8.47 8.10
CA TYR A 110 -12.34 -7.84 8.62
C TYR A 110 -13.62 -8.57 8.22
N ILE A 111 -13.60 -9.33 7.13
CA ILE A 111 -14.77 -9.99 6.57
C ILE A 111 -14.53 -11.49 6.57
N ILE A 112 -14.87 -12.13 7.69
CA ILE A 112 -15.36 -13.50 7.63
C ILE A 112 -16.88 -13.42 7.71
N HIS A 113 -17.52 -13.17 6.57
CA HIS A 113 -18.93 -13.47 6.40
C HIS A 113 -19.13 -14.21 5.07
N GLY A 114 -19.47 -15.50 5.20
CA GLY A 114 -20.35 -16.18 4.25
C GLY A 114 -19.69 -16.91 3.10
N ILE A 115 -18.91 -17.95 3.40
CA ILE A 115 -18.86 -19.29 2.75
C ILE A 115 -17.57 -19.93 3.26
N TYR A 116 -17.64 -20.58 4.42
CA TYR A 116 -16.96 -21.84 4.74
C TYR A 116 -17.47 -22.21 6.13
N LEU A 117 -18.32 -23.24 6.16
CA LEU A 117 -18.80 -23.89 7.36
C LEU A 117 -17.64 -24.65 8.00
N ILE A 118 -16.69 -23.93 8.60
CA ILE A 118 -15.71 -24.52 9.51
C ILE A 118 -15.73 -23.66 10.77
N ASP A 119 -16.56 -24.12 11.70
CA ASP A 119 -16.65 -23.69 13.10
C ASP A 119 -17.09 -22.23 13.36
N LYS A 120 -18.35 -22.06 13.77
CA LYS A 120 -18.92 -20.78 14.22
C LYS A 120 -18.13 -20.12 15.36
N ASN A 121 -17.34 -20.89 16.11
CA ASN A 121 -16.50 -20.38 17.20
C ASN A 121 -15.30 -19.54 16.71
N ILE A 122 -14.78 -19.79 15.50
CA ILE A 122 -13.60 -19.06 14.96
C ILE A 122 -14.00 -17.69 14.39
N VAL A 123 -15.18 -17.61 13.77
CA VAL A 123 -15.71 -16.36 13.20
C VAL A 123 -15.99 -15.33 14.29
N GLN A 124 -16.56 -15.77 15.42
CA GLN A 124 -16.81 -14.90 16.57
C GLN A 124 -15.48 -14.40 17.16
N PHE A 125 -14.49 -15.30 17.31
CA PHE A 125 -13.19 -14.95 17.88
C PHE A 125 -12.43 -13.89 17.05
N LYS A 126 -12.54 -13.90 15.70
CA LYS A 126 -11.84 -12.94 14.84
C LYS A 126 -12.47 -11.54 14.80
N ALA A 127 -13.80 -11.42 14.84
CA ALA A 127 -14.47 -10.14 15.01
C ALA A 127 -14.26 -9.56 16.44
N ASP A 128 -14.14 -10.42 17.44
CA ASP A 128 -13.85 -10.03 18.83
C ASP A 128 -12.45 -9.41 19.00
N LEU A 129 -11.48 -9.74 18.13
CA LEU A 129 -10.12 -9.18 18.18
C LEU A 129 -10.07 -7.68 17.82
N LEU A 130 -10.86 -7.25 16.84
CA LEU A 130 -11.02 -5.81 16.52
C LEU A 130 -11.63 -5.04 17.70
N THR A 131 -12.61 -5.67 18.35
CA THR A 131 -13.28 -5.10 19.53
C THR A 131 -12.32 -5.00 20.72
N LYS A 132 -11.44 -6.00 20.89
CA LYS A 132 -10.49 -6.09 22.00
C LYS A 132 -9.22 -5.23 21.83
N TYR A 133 -8.66 -5.15 20.61
CA TYR A 133 -7.41 -4.43 20.34
C TYR A 133 -7.60 -3.07 19.63
N GLY A 134 -8.75 -2.82 18.99
CA GLY A 134 -9.08 -1.51 18.43
C GLY A 134 -8.24 -1.08 17.21
N GLY A 135 -7.65 -2.01 16.47
CA GLY A 135 -6.84 -1.80 15.27
C GLY A 135 -6.21 -3.10 14.74
N VAL A 136 -5.45 -3.02 13.64
CA VAL A 136 -4.70 -4.16 13.06
C VAL A 136 -3.61 -4.61 14.03
N ALA A 137 -3.55 -5.90 14.35
CA ALA A 137 -2.49 -6.52 15.15
C ALA A 137 -1.41 -7.10 14.21
N PRO A 138 -0.21 -6.49 14.10
CA PRO A 138 0.74 -6.82 13.02
C PRO A 138 1.18 -8.29 12.94
N LYS A 139 1.39 -8.96 14.08
CA LYS A 139 1.80 -10.37 14.10
C LYS A 139 0.68 -11.31 13.63
N MET A 140 -0.56 -11.00 14.01
CA MET A 140 -1.72 -11.79 13.58
C MET A 140 -2.00 -11.60 12.09
N ALA A 141 -1.76 -10.39 11.58
CA ALA A 141 -1.89 -10.11 10.16
C ALA A 141 -0.87 -10.91 9.32
N GLU A 142 0.41 -10.94 9.74
CA GLU A 142 1.47 -11.78 9.13
C GLU A 142 1.07 -13.27 9.09
N GLU A 143 0.61 -13.83 10.22
CA GLU A 143 0.17 -15.22 10.32
C GLU A 143 -1.03 -15.50 9.41
N ALA A 144 -1.99 -14.58 9.36
CA ALA A 144 -3.16 -14.68 8.49
C ALA A 144 -2.76 -14.70 7.02
N HIS A 145 -1.87 -13.82 6.57
CA HIS A 145 -1.35 -13.82 5.20
C HIS A 145 -0.72 -15.18 4.86
N SER A 146 0.14 -15.70 5.73
CA SER A 146 0.86 -16.97 5.50
C SER A 146 -0.09 -18.16 5.36
N GLN A 147 -1.22 -18.15 6.07
CA GLN A 147 -2.21 -19.23 6.03
C GLN A 147 -3.07 -19.22 4.75
N VAL A 148 -3.31 -18.05 4.15
CA VAL A 148 -4.30 -17.91 3.07
C VAL A 148 -3.71 -17.56 1.71
N ILE A 149 -2.44 -17.14 1.62
CA ILE A 149 -1.83 -16.65 0.38
C ILE A 149 -1.88 -17.69 -0.76
N ASP A 150 -1.60 -18.96 -0.46
CA ASP A 150 -1.63 -20.03 -1.45
C ASP A 150 -3.03 -20.24 -2.01
N GLN A 151 -4.04 -20.27 -1.13
CA GLN A 151 -5.43 -20.37 -1.52
C GLN A 151 -5.88 -19.17 -2.36
N VAL A 152 -5.58 -17.95 -1.91
CA VAL A 152 -5.99 -16.70 -2.58
C VAL A 152 -5.40 -16.60 -3.98
N VAL A 153 -4.12 -16.96 -4.16
CA VAL A 153 -3.47 -16.94 -5.47
C VAL A 153 -4.02 -18.05 -6.38
N GLN A 154 -4.18 -19.27 -5.86
CA GLN A 154 -4.74 -20.37 -6.64
C GLN A 154 -6.16 -20.06 -7.08
N GLU A 155 -7.01 -19.57 -6.18
CA GLU A 155 -8.39 -19.19 -6.47
C GLU A 155 -8.46 -18.07 -7.50
N ALA A 156 -7.53 -17.10 -7.47
CA ALA A 156 -7.46 -16.07 -8.50
C ALA A 156 -7.11 -16.64 -9.89
N LEU A 157 -6.20 -17.61 -9.97
CA LEU A 157 -5.86 -18.28 -11.24
C LEU A 157 -7.02 -19.14 -11.74
N ASP A 158 -7.64 -19.92 -10.85
CA ASP A 158 -8.77 -20.79 -11.15
C ASP A 158 -9.98 -19.98 -11.64
N ASN A 159 -10.32 -18.87 -10.96
CA ASN A 159 -11.40 -17.97 -11.35
C ASN A 159 -11.13 -17.26 -12.68
N ALA A 160 -9.85 -17.07 -13.04
CA ALA A 160 -9.46 -16.55 -14.35
C ALA A 160 -9.45 -17.63 -15.44
N TYR A 161 -9.63 -18.90 -15.09
CA TYR A 161 -9.42 -20.06 -15.96
C TYR A 161 -8.01 -20.09 -16.59
N MET A 162 -6.99 -19.77 -15.79
CA MET A 162 -5.60 -19.69 -16.23
C MET A 162 -4.68 -20.51 -15.34
N THR A 163 -3.52 -20.86 -15.88
CA THR A 163 -2.40 -21.43 -15.13
C THR A 163 -1.23 -20.45 -15.09
N GLU A 164 -0.24 -20.70 -14.26
CA GLU A 164 0.95 -19.85 -14.16
C GLU A 164 1.73 -19.77 -15.49
N LYS A 165 1.60 -20.78 -16.35
CA LYS A 165 2.22 -20.81 -17.69
C LYS A 165 1.63 -19.79 -18.65
N ASP A 166 0.41 -19.34 -18.39
CA ASP A 166 -0.30 -18.38 -19.23
C ASP A 166 0.01 -16.92 -18.84
N LEU A 167 0.70 -16.73 -17.72
CA LEU A 167 1.10 -15.41 -17.23
C LEU A 167 2.29 -14.86 -18.02
N THR A 168 2.32 -13.54 -18.17
CA THR A 168 3.45 -12.80 -18.74
C THR A 168 4.43 -12.31 -17.67
N ALA A 169 3.92 -11.89 -16.51
CA ALA A 169 4.73 -11.41 -15.39
C ALA A 169 3.95 -11.54 -14.06
N VAL A 170 4.68 -11.47 -12.95
CA VAL A 170 4.11 -11.41 -11.60
C VAL A 170 4.45 -10.07 -10.96
N ALA A 171 3.43 -9.31 -10.58
CA ALA A 171 3.56 -8.04 -9.87
C ALA A 171 3.24 -8.23 -8.38
N VAL A 172 4.04 -7.64 -7.50
CA VAL A 172 3.87 -7.79 -6.06
C VAL A 172 4.22 -6.51 -5.32
N THR A 173 3.42 -6.17 -4.30
CA THR A 173 3.69 -5.01 -3.45
C THR A 173 4.93 -5.26 -2.57
N ILE A 174 5.91 -4.36 -2.65
CA ILE A 174 7.16 -4.43 -1.84
C ILE A 174 7.21 -3.35 -0.74
N GLY A 175 6.27 -2.41 -0.75
CA GLY A 175 6.10 -1.37 0.26
C GLY A 175 5.40 -0.11 -0.29
N PRO A 176 5.12 0.90 0.55
CA PRO A 176 5.16 0.85 2.01
C PRO A 176 4.09 -0.08 2.60
N GLY A 177 4.19 -0.38 3.90
CA GLY A 177 3.24 -1.27 4.57
C GLY A 177 3.69 -1.67 5.98
N LEU A 178 2.86 -2.47 6.65
CA LEU A 178 3.18 -3.01 7.96
C LEU A 178 4.45 -3.84 7.88
N SER A 179 5.46 -3.46 8.66
CA SER A 179 6.77 -4.09 8.56
C SER A 179 6.73 -5.58 8.80
N LEU A 180 5.82 -6.12 9.61
CA LEU A 180 5.69 -7.56 9.87
C LEU A 180 4.91 -8.30 8.78
N CYS A 181 3.91 -7.67 8.16
CA CYS A 181 3.22 -8.26 6.99
C CYS A 181 4.15 -8.29 5.76
N LEU A 182 5.04 -7.29 5.69
CA LEU A 182 6.17 -7.26 4.77
C LEU A 182 7.40 -8.03 5.30
N ARG A 183 7.44 -8.56 6.54
CA ARG A 183 8.59 -9.29 7.11
C ARG A 183 8.13 -10.45 7.99
N VAL A 184 8.28 -11.66 7.49
CA VAL A 184 8.10 -12.90 8.24
C VAL A 184 9.29 -13.10 9.17
N LEU A 185 9.01 -13.55 10.39
CA LEU A 185 10.02 -14.16 11.26
C LEU A 185 10.00 -15.68 11.07
N PRO A 186 11.14 -16.37 10.99
CA PRO A 186 11.15 -17.79 10.72
C PRO A 186 10.50 -18.57 11.88
N TRP A 187 9.64 -19.52 11.50
CA TRP A 187 8.91 -20.53 12.30
C TRP A 187 9.76 -21.39 13.25
N ASN A 188 11.06 -21.16 13.48
CA ASN A 188 11.94 -22.09 14.20
C ASN A 188 13.05 -21.34 14.97
N ALA A 189 13.03 -21.44 16.30
CA ALA A 189 13.87 -20.69 17.25
C ALA A 189 15.38 -21.06 17.26
N GLN A 190 15.93 -21.62 16.19
CA GLN A 190 17.34 -21.99 16.10
C GLN A 190 18.11 -21.36 14.92
N GLN A 191 17.45 -20.55 14.08
CA GLN A 191 18.10 -19.94 12.91
C GLN A 191 17.84 -18.43 12.88
N PHE A 192 18.89 -17.69 13.26
CA PHE A 192 18.94 -16.24 13.23
C PHE A 192 18.94 -15.73 11.77
N PHE A 193 18.11 -14.73 11.49
CA PHE A 193 18.06 -13.89 10.27
C PHE A 193 17.55 -14.53 8.97
N LEU A 194 16.22 -14.65 8.83
CA LEU A 194 15.59 -14.77 7.52
C LEU A 194 14.22 -14.05 7.53
N HIS A 195 14.14 -12.90 6.86
CA HIS A 195 12.95 -12.04 6.84
C HIS A 195 12.27 -12.08 5.46
N TYR A 196 11.08 -12.66 5.33
CA TYR A 196 10.38 -12.82 4.03
C TYR A 196 9.05 -12.05 4.01
N ALA A 197 8.74 -11.21 3.02
CA ALA A 197 7.32 -10.79 2.87
C ALA A 197 6.52 -11.96 2.30
N VAL A 198 5.37 -12.30 2.90
CA VAL A 198 4.54 -13.44 2.48
C VAL A 198 4.19 -13.34 0.99
N GLY A 199 3.74 -12.17 0.53
CA GLY A 199 3.41 -11.94 -0.88
C GLY A 199 4.63 -12.03 -1.81
N VAL A 200 5.77 -11.43 -1.43
CA VAL A 200 6.99 -11.44 -2.26
C VAL A 200 7.56 -12.84 -2.41
N GLN A 201 7.54 -13.63 -1.33
CA GLN A 201 7.98 -15.03 -1.38
C GLN A 201 7.12 -15.83 -2.37
N LYS A 202 5.78 -15.72 -2.28
CA LYS A 202 4.87 -16.39 -3.21
C LYS A 202 5.08 -15.93 -4.65
N ALA A 203 5.21 -14.63 -4.87
CA ALA A 203 5.44 -14.05 -6.19
C ALA A 203 6.73 -14.58 -6.83
N ARG A 204 7.81 -14.68 -6.05
CA ARG A 204 9.10 -15.19 -6.53
C ARG A 204 9.09 -16.68 -6.76
N GLN A 205 8.42 -17.47 -5.93
CA GLN A 205 8.25 -18.90 -6.14
C GLN A 205 7.60 -19.17 -7.51
N ILE A 206 6.51 -18.45 -7.82
CA ILE A 206 5.84 -18.54 -9.11
C ILE A 206 6.78 -18.05 -10.22
N ALA A 207 7.34 -16.86 -10.08
CA ALA A 207 8.19 -16.26 -11.11
C ALA A 207 9.43 -17.11 -11.43
N GLY A 208 10.08 -17.69 -10.43
CA GLY A 208 11.26 -18.54 -10.61
C GLY A 208 10.92 -19.90 -11.21
N SER A 209 9.84 -20.54 -10.77
CA SER A 209 9.40 -21.85 -11.28
C SER A 209 8.99 -21.78 -12.76
N PHE A 210 8.35 -20.69 -13.16
CA PHE A 210 7.82 -20.51 -14.51
C PHE A 210 8.67 -19.58 -15.40
N LYS A 211 9.83 -19.13 -14.90
CA LYS A 211 10.74 -18.20 -15.60
C LYS A 211 10.05 -16.91 -16.05
N LEU A 212 9.19 -16.35 -15.20
CA LEU A 212 8.46 -15.11 -15.45
C LEU A 212 9.21 -13.91 -14.85
N PRO A 213 9.22 -12.75 -15.52
CA PRO A 213 9.63 -11.49 -14.91
C PRO A 213 8.84 -11.17 -13.64
N ILE A 214 9.50 -10.49 -12.70
CA ILE A 214 8.88 -10.01 -11.47
C ILE A 214 8.90 -8.49 -11.41
N ILE A 215 7.83 -7.89 -10.88
CA ILE A 215 7.67 -6.43 -10.82
C ILE A 215 7.36 -6.04 -9.37
N GLY A 216 8.29 -5.34 -8.74
CA GLY A 216 8.10 -4.76 -7.41
C GLY A 216 7.26 -3.49 -7.50
N ILE A 217 6.12 -3.47 -6.83
CA ILE A 217 5.14 -2.39 -6.90
C ILE A 217 5.15 -1.56 -5.62
N HIS A 218 5.09 -0.24 -5.80
CA HIS A 218 4.86 0.69 -4.70
C HIS A 218 3.36 0.77 -4.39
N HIS A 219 2.95 0.47 -3.16
CA HIS A 219 1.55 0.39 -2.75
C HIS A 219 0.75 1.67 -3.05
N MET A 220 1.28 2.84 -2.67
CA MET A 220 0.61 4.13 -2.95
C MET A 220 0.59 4.48 -4.45
N GLU A 221 1.57 4.02 -5.23
CA GLU A 221 1.56 4.18 -6.69
C GLU A 221 0.41 3.35 -7.28
N ALA A 222 0.20 2.14 -6.77
CA ALA A 222 -0.91 1.29 -7.19
C ALA A 222 -2.28 1.93 -6.95
N HIS A 223 -2.48 2.51 -5.76
CA HIS A 223 -3.69 3.26 -5.44
C HIS A 223 -3.94 4.46 -6.37
N ALA A 224 -2.87 5.11 -6.87
CA ALA A 224 -3.00 6.22 -7.81
C ALA A 224 -3.31 5.75 -9.24
N LEU A 225 -2.63 4.70 -9.71
CA LEU A 225 -2.70 4.26 -11.11
C LEU A 225 -3.93 3.42 -11.42
N VAL A 226 -4.58 2.80 -10.43
CA VAL A 226 -5.80 2.01 -10.66
C VAL A 226 -6.93 2.82 -11.30
N ALA A 227 -6.95 4.15 -11.13
CA ALA A 227 -7.90 5.02 -11.83
C ALA A 227 -7.72 5.01 -13.36
N ARG A 228 -6.51 4.76 -13.87
CA ARG A 228 -6.23 4.63 -15.31
C ARG A 228 -6.77 3.34 -15.90
N LEU A 229 -7.01 2.32 -15.07
CA LEU A 229 -7.70 1.10 -15.48
C LEU A 229 -9.17 1.39 -15.80
N THR A 230 -9.81 2.23 -14.98
CA THR A 230 -11.24 2.52 -15.06
C THR A 230 -11.55 3.66 -16.02
N GLU A 231 -10.71 4.70 -16.03
CA GLU A 231 -10.83 5.86 -16.91
C GLU A 231 -9.74 5.82 -17.98
N LYS A 232 -10.06 5.31 -19.17
CA LYS A 232 -9.08 5.11 -20.25
C LYS A 232 -8.52 6.43 -20.82
N ASP A 233 -9.28 7.51 -20.70
CA ASP A 233 -8.88 8.85 -21.16
C ASP A 233 -8.01 9.59 -20.13
N LEU A 234 -7.81 9.02 -18.93
CA LEU A 234 -6.94 9.57 -17.92
C LEU A 234 -5.49 9.47 -18.39
N GLN A 235 -4.87 10.60 -18.71
CA GLN A 235 -3.46 10.70 -19.08
C GLN A 235 -2.68 11.49 -18.04
N PHE A 236 -1.37 11.24 -17.96
CA PHE A 236 -0.46 12.10 -17.22
C PHE A 236 -0.36 13.48 -17.90
N PRO A 237 -0.08 14.57 -17.16
CA PRO A 237 0.00 14.63 -15.70
C PRO A 237 -1.37 14.72 -15.03
N PHE A 238 -1.48 14.19 -13.82
CA PHE A 238 -2.67 14.31 -12.98
C PHE A 238 -2.30 14.47 -11.51
N ILE A 239 -3.23 14.97 -10.71
CA ILE A 239 -3.10 15.02 -9.25
C ILE A 239 -3.78 13.79 -8.68
N ALA A 240 -3.20 13.16 -7.65
CA ALA A 240 -3.86 12.11 -6.89
C ALA A 240 -3.89 12.46 -5.40
N LEU A 241 -5.08 12.33 -4.80
CA LEU A 241 -5.33 12.40 -3.37
C LEU A 241 -5.65 10.99 -2.87
N LEU A 242 -4.73 10.41 -2.14
CA LEU A 242 -4.82 9.05 -1.60
C LEU A 242 -5.18 9.14 -0.11
N ILE A 243 -6.40 8.72 0.22
CA ILE A 243 -7.03 8.88 1.54
C ILE A 243 -7.54 7.54 2.08
N SER A 244 -6.71 6.89 2.90
CA SER A 244 -7.01 5.60 3.53
C SER A 244 -7.09 5.71 5.05
N GLY A 245 -7.17 4.58 5.75
CA GLY A 245 -7.09 4.53 7.22
C GLY A 245 -5.81 5.16 7.77
N GLY A 246 -4.67 4.92 7.09
CA GLY A 246 -3.35 5.35 7.57
C GLY A 246 -2.67 6.45 6.74
N HIS A 247 -3.28 6.90 5.65
CA HIS A 247 -2.64 7.86 4.74
C HIS A 247 -3.58 8.99 4.34
N ASN A 248 -3.03 10.20 4.33
CA ASN A 248 -3.48 11.31 3.51
C ASN A 248 -2.27 11.75 2.69
N LEU A 249 -2.28 11.49 1.39
CA LEU A 249 -1.17 11.80 0.52
C LEU A 249 -1.67 12.53 -0.73
N LEU A 250 -1.14 13.73 -0.97
CA LEU A 250 -1.35 14.51 -2.18
C LEU A 250 -0.10 14.43 -3.04
N ILE A 251 -0.23 13.87 -4.24
CA ILE A 251 0.85 13.79 -5.22
C ILE A 251 0.45 14.45 -6.54
N LEU A 252 1.42 15.07 -7.19
CA LEU A 252 1.40 15.34 -8.62
C LEU A 252 2.15 14.20 -9.32
N ALA A 253 1.43 13.44 -10.14
CA ALA A 253 2.00 12.41 -10.99
C ALA A 253 2.29 12.99 -12.38
N ARG A 254 3.57 13.15 -12.72
CA ARG A 254 4.02 13.68 -14.01
C ARG A 254 4.10 12.61 -15.09
N ASP A 255 4.54 11.43 -14.69
CA ASP A 255 4.66 10.22 -15.51
C ASP A 255 4.83 9.02 -14.57
N LEU A 256 4.83 7.81 -15.11
CA LEU A 256 5.11 6.60 -14.35
C LEU A 256 6.48 6.70 -13.65
N GLY A 257 6.50 6.52 -12.34
CA GLY A 257 7.70 6.66 -11.50
C GLY A 257 8.16 8.11 -11.26
N GLN A 258 7.45 9.12 -11.78
CA GLN A 258 7.77 10.54 -11.60
C GLN A 258 6.68 11.22 -10.79
N TYR A 259 6.88 11.23 -9.47
CA TYR A 259 5.91 11.77 -8.51
C TYR A 259 6.52 12.90 -7.70
N VAL A 260 5.69 13.91 -7.45
CA VAL A 260 6.00 15.03 -6.56
C VAL A 260 4.99 15.03 -5.42
N GLN A 261 5.46 14.86 -4.19
CA GLN A 261 4.62 14.92 -3.01
C GLN A 261 4.32 16.39 -2.67
N LEU A 262 3.06 16.78 -2.79
CA LEU A 262 2.57 18.13 -2.47
C LEU A 262 2.22 18.29 -1.00
N GLY A 263 1.77 17.21 -0.36
CA GLY A 263 1.42 17.19 1.05
C GLY A 263 1.15 15.80 1.57
N THR A 264 1.42 15.58 2.85
CA THR A 264 1.22 14.29 3.53
C THR A 264 0.65 14.47 4.94
N THR A 265 0.23 13.39 5.58
CA THR A 265 -0.15 13.42 7.00
C THR A 265 1.08 13.65 7.88
N ILE A 266 0.97 14.57 8.84
CA ILE A 266 1.99 14.83 9.85
C ILE A 266 1.67 14.18 11.21
N ASP A 267 0.41 13.77 11.41
CA ASP A 267 -0.04 13.00 12.57
C ASP A 267 -1.03 11.90 12.16
N ASP A 268 -2.27 11.94 12.64
CA ASP A 268 -3.33 11.00 12.31
C ASP A 268 -3.85 11.28 10.89
N ALA A 269 -4.09 10.21 10.14
CA ALA A 269 -4.84 10.29 8.90
C ALA A 269 -6.35 10.49 9.15
N ILE A 270 -7.06 10.95 8.12
CA ILE A 270 -8.50 11.20 8.18
C ILE A 270 -9.27 9.91 8.48
N GLY A 271 -8.89 8.77 7.88
CA GLY A 271 -9.57 7.49 8.11
C GLY A 271 -9.47 7.05 9.57
N GLU A 272 -8.28 7.13 10.16
CA GLU A 272 -8.08 6.87 11.59
C GLU A 272 -8.92 7.82 12.47
N ALA A 273 -9.03 9.10 12.09
CA ALA A 273 -9.87 10.05 12.81
C ALA A 273 -11.36 9.69 12.74
N TYR A 274 -11.84 9.16 11.60
CA TYR A 274 -13.20 8.61 11.47
C TYR A 274 -13.39 7.40 12.37
N ASP A 275 -12.47 6.43 12.34
CA ASP A 275 -12.56 5.20 13.14
C ASP A 275 -12.54 5.48 14.64
N LYS A 276 -11.65 6.37 15.10
CA LYS A 276 -11.58 6.76 16.52
C LYS A 276 -12.83 7.53 16.97
N THR A 277 -13.32 8.45 16.14
CA THR A 277 -14.58 9.16 16.43
C THR A 277 -15.77 8.21 16.51
N ALA A 278 -15.89 7.28 15.56
CA ALA A 278 -16.96 6.28 15.55
C ALA A 278 -16.93 5.39 16.80
N LYS A 279 -15.73 4.96 17.21
CA LYS A 279 -15.54 4.18 18.44
C LYS A 279 -16.00 4.95 19.68
N TRP A 280 -15.62 6.21 19.82
CA TRP A 280 -16.01 7.03 20.98
C TRP A 280 -17.48 7.40 21.01
N LEU A 281 -18.15 7.41 19.86
CA LEU A 281 -19.60 7.59 19.78
C LEU A 281 -20.38 6.27 19.96
N GLY A 282 -19.71 5.15 20.27
CA GLY A 282 -20.36 3.86 20.50
C GLY A 282 -21.09 3.31 19.27
N LEU A 283 -20.53 3.55 18.08
CA LEU A 283 -21.10 3.08 16.81
C LEU A 283 -20.65 1.64 16.49
N ASP A 284 -21.45 0.95 15.68
CA ASP A 284 -21.10 -0.37 15.17
C ASP A 284 -20.00 -0.24 14.10
N LEU A 285 -18.81 -0.78 14.40
CA LEU A 285 -17.64 -0.72 13.52
C LEU A 285 -17.52 -1.91 12.57
N ARG A 286 -18.54 -2.79 12.46
CA ARG A 286 -18.53 -3.93 11.53
C ARG A 286 -18.27 -3.52 10.07
N ARG A 287 -18.61 -2.30 9.68
CA ARG A 287 -18.42 -1.75 8.32
C ARG A 287 -17.30 -0.69 8.24
N SER A 288 -16.45 -0.57 9.26
CA SER A 288 -15.53 0.55 9.56
C SER A 288 -16.22 1.83 10.07
N GLY A 289 -15.44 2.75 10.67
CA GLY A 289 -15.97 3.97 11.28
C GLY A 289 -16.39 5.04 10.27
N GLY A 290 -15.79 5.06 9.09
CA GLY A 290 -16.14 5.98 8.00
C GLY A 290 -17.64 5.93 7.64
N PRO A 291 -18.16 4.78 7.19
CA PRO A 291 -19.58 4.61 6.86
C PRO A 291 -20.52 4.84 8.06
N ALA A 292 -20.12 4.39 9.26
CA ALA A 292 -20.92 4.55 10.47
C ALA A 292 -21.13 6.03 10.85
N ILE A 293 -20.07 6.84 10.74
CA ILE A 293 -20.16 8.30 10.96
C ILE A 293 -20.97 8.95 9.86
N GLU A 294 -20.79 8.55 8.60
CA GLU A 294 -21.55 9.13 7.47
C GLU A 294 -23.05 8.90 7.60
N GLU A 295 -23.45 7.71 8.06
CA GLU A 295 -24.84 7.38 8.29
C GLU A 295 -25.43 8.22 9.42
N LEU A 296 -24.77 8.25 10.58
CA LEU A 296 -25.24 8.99 11.74
C LEU A 296 -25.23 10.51 11.52
N ALA A 297 -24.25 11.03 10.77
CA ALA A 297 -24.13 12.45 10.46
C ALA A 297 -25.34 13.00 9.68
N LYS A 298 -26.10 12.17 8.97
CA LYS A 298 -27.34 12.57 8.26
C LYS A 298 -28.45 12.98 9.22
N GLU A 299 -28.44 12.47 10.45
CA GLU A 299 -29.45 12.77 11.47
C GLU A 299 -29.10 14.03 12.28
N GLY A 300 -27.85 14.48 12.22
CA GLY A 300 -27.32 15.53 13.08
C GLY A 300 -27.27 16.92 12.44
N ASN A 301 -27.17 17.96 13.27
CA ASN A 301 -26.91 19.32 12.84
C ASN A 301 -25.41 19.61 12.88
N ALA A 302 -24.78 19.77 11.70
CA ALA A 302 -23.34 20.02 11.56
C ALA A 302 -22.84 21.38 12.11
N LYS A 303 -23.74 22.23 12.60
CA LYS A 303 -23.45 23.53 13.24
C LYS A 303 -23.70 23.52 14.76
N SER A 304 -24.22 22.42 15.31
CA SER A 304 -24.55 22.29 16.74
C SER A 304 -23.31 22.33 17.65
N VAL A 305 -22.19 21.79 17.15
CA VAL A 305 -20.90 21.77 17.84
C VAL A 305 -19.88 22.52 17.00
N SER A 306 -19.16 23.44 17.64
CA SER A 306 -18.13 24.25 16.96
C SER A 306 -16.75 23.62 17.15
N PHE A 307 -16.21 23.03 16.09
CA PHE A 307 -14.81 22.62 16.04
C PHE A 307 -13.99 23.59 15.18
N SER A 308 -12.75 23.81 15.59
CA SER A 308 -11.75 24.56 14.83
C SER A 308 -11.13 23.70 13.74
N VAL A 309 -10.93 24.29 12.56
CA VAL A 309 -10.29 23.64 11.41
C VAL A 309 -8.80 23.45 11.72
N PRO A 310 -8.26 22.23 11.62
CA PRO A 310 -6.84 21.95 11.82
C PRO A 310 -5.93 22.79 10.93
N MET A 311 -4.76 23.16 11.46
CA MET A 311 -3.67 23.78 10.69
C MET A 311 -4.06 25.04 9.90
N LYS A 312 -5.12 25.77 10.24
CA LYS A 312 -5.66 26.91 9.46
C LYS A 312 -4.61 27.98 9.10
N GLN A 313 -3.56 28.14 9.91
CA GLN A 313 -2.48 29.11 9.70
C GLN A 313 -1.33 28.58 8.83
N HIS A 314 -1.28 27.27 8.59
CA HIS A 314 -0.24 26.63 7.80
C HIS A 314 -0.52 26.78 6.32
N LYS A 315 0.47 27.28 5.58
CA LYS A 315 0.41 27.48 4.13
C LYS A 315 0.87 26.26 3.32
N ASP A 316 1.19 25.14 3.98
CA ASP A 316 1.52 23.87 3.34
C ASP A 316 0.25 23.09 2.89
N CYS A 317 0.42 21.96 2.20
CA CYS A 317 -0.68 21.05 1.88
C CYS A 317 -0.73 19.83 2.82
N ASN A 318 -0.09 19.92 3.99
CA ASN A 318 -0.02 18.81 4.94
C ASN A 318 -1.32 18.64 5.75
N PHE A 319 -1.53 17.42 6.24
CA PHE A 319 -2.74 17.03 6.96
C PHE A 319 -2.46 16.73 8.43
N SER A 320 -3.36 17.14 9.31
CA SER A 320 -3.34 16.85 10.74
C SER A 320 -4.78 16.70 11.21
N TYR A 321 -5.08 15.60 11.89
CA TYR A 321 -6.40 15.32 12.44
C TYR A 321 -6.36 15.05 13.95
N ALA A 322 -5.18 14.90 14.56
CA ALA A 322 -5.04 14.65 16.00
C ALA A 322 -5.71 15.74 16.86
N GLY A 323 -5.54 17.01 16.48
CA GLY A 323 -6.18 18.13 17.19
C GLY A 323 -7.71 18.16 17.06
N LEU A 324 -8.26 17.75 15.90
CA LEU A 324 -9.71 17.63 15.72
C LEU A 324 -10.27 16.48 16.57
N LYS A 325 -9.55 15.36 16.63
CA LYS A 325 -9.89 14.22 17.48
C LYS A 325 -9.96 14.62 18.96
N THR A 326 -9.02 15.42 19.46
CA THR A 326 -9.09 15.95 20.83
C THR A 326 -10.34 16.79 21.07
N GLN A 327 -10.71 17.65 20.11
CA GLN A 327 -11.92 18.47 20.22
C GLN A 327 -13.20 17.61 20.27
N VAL A 328 -13.27 16.55 19.45
CA VAL A 328 -14.37 15.59 19.49
C VAL A 328 -14.47 14.91 20.85
N ARG A 329 -13.35 14.42 21.39
CA ARG A 329 -13.34 13.80 22.72
C ARG A 329 -13.88 14.73 23.80
N LEU A 330 -13.46 16.01 23.79
CA LEU A 330 -13.95 17.02 24.73
C LEU A 330 -15.45 17.29 24.56
N ALA A 331 -15.97 17.28 23.32
CA ALA A 331 -17.40 17.42 23.07
C ALA A 331 -18.20 16.22 23.62
N ILE A 332 -17.70 15.00 23.43
CA ILE A 332 -18.31 13.77 23.97
C ILE A 332 -18.36 13.83 25.51
N GLU A 333 -17.25 14.20 26.15
CA GLU A 333 -17.17 14.37 27.61
C GLU A 333 -18.16 15.44 28.10
N SER A 334 -18.25 16.59 27.41
CA SER A 334 -19.15 17.68 27.79
C SER A 334 -20.64 17.29 27.72
N LYS A 335 -21.00 16.44 26.75
CA LYS A 335 -22.37 15.93 26.58
C LYS A 335 -22.64 14.65 27.41
N LYS A 336 -21.65 14.18 28.19
CA LYS A 336 -21.73 12.96 29.03
C LYS A 336 -22.15 11.70 28.26
N ILE A 337 -21.68 11.58 27.02
CA ILE A 337 -21.96 10.42 26.18
C ILE A 337 -21.12 9.23 26.69
N ASP A 338 -21.77 8.09 26.96
CA ASP A 338 -21.10 6.84 27.32
C ASP A 338 -21.01 5.90 26.12
N ALA A 339 -19.78 5.63 25.67
CA ALA A 339 -19.51 4.73 24.55
C ALA A 339 -19.87 3.27 24.85
N ASN A 340 -20.02 2.88 26.11
CA ASN A 340 -20.46 1.52 26.50
C ASN A 340 -21.93 1.28 26.20
N ILE A 341 -22.71 2.35 26.02
CA ILE A 341 -24.10 2.27 25.58
C ILE A 341 -24.10 2.24 24.05
N PRO A 342 -24.48 1.12 23.40
CA PRO A 342 -24.57 1.05 21.95
C PRO A 342 -25.59 2.07 21.43
N ILE A 343 -25.34 2.61 20.23
CA ILE A 343 -26.26 3.57 19.58
C ILE A 343 -27.70 3.04 19.46
N SER A 344 -27.87 1.72 19.35
CA SER A 344 -29.18 1.05 19.28
C SER A 344 -29.99 1.12 20.59
N SER A 345 -29.32 1.34 21.72
CA SER A 345 -29.90 1.39 23.05
C SER A 345 -29.84 2.80 23.67
N ALA A 346 -29.31 3.77 22.93
CA ALA A 346 -29.24 5.16 23.33
C ALA A 346 -30.64 5.80 23.42
N SER A 347 -30.82 6.74 24.35
CA SER A 347 -32.04 7.57 24.38
C SER A 347 -32.11 8.43 23.12
N LYS A 348 -33.29 9.00 22.83
CA LYS A 348 -33.47 9.89 21.68
C LYS A 348 -32.55 11.11 21.76
N GLU A 349 -32.39 11.68 22.95
CA GLU A 349 -31.53 12.83 23.22
C GLU A 349 -30.05 12.46 23.07
N ASP A 350 -29.63 11.30 23.57
CA ASP A 350 -28.25 10.81 23.45
C ASP A 350 -27.89 10.52 21.99
N ARG A 351 -28.79 9.86 21.24
CA ARG A 351 -28.61 9.62 19.80
C ARG A 351 -28.47 10.92 19.01
N LEU A 352 -29.32 11.91 19.28
CA LEU A 352 -29.23 13.22 18.63
C LEU A 352 -27.93 13.93 18.99
N ALA A 353 -27.50 13.87 20.26
CA ALA A 353 -26.24 14.44 20.70
C ALA A 353 -25.02 13.82 20.00
N ARG A 354 -25.02 12.49 19.81
CA ARG A 354 -24.01 11.75 19.04
C ARG A 354 -24.04 12.14 17.56
N ALA A 355 -25.23 12.24 16.97
CA ALA A 355 -25.41 12.64 15.58
C ALA A 355 -24.91 14.05 15.29
N ASP A 356 -25.20 14.99 16.18
CA ASP A 356 -24.69 16.35 16.16
C ASP A 356 -23.16 16.40 16.15
N ILE A 357 -22.50 15.60 16.99
CA ILE A 357 -21.04 15.50 17.04
C ILE A 357 -20.50 14.87 15.76
N ALA A 358 -21.11 13.78 15.27
CA ALA A 358 -20.72 13.12 14.02
C ALA A 358 -20.81 14.08 12.82
N ALA A 359 -21.91 14.82 12.70
CA ALA A 359 -22.13 15.79 11.64
C ALA A 359 -21.13 16.95 11.70
N ALA A 360 -20.87 17.50 12.90
CA ALA A 360 -19.89 18.56 13.08
C ALA A 360 -18.45 18.10 12.80
N PHE A 361 -18.09 16.88 13.24
CA PHE A 361 -16.80 16.26 12.95
C PHE A 361 -16.60 16.09 11.45
N GLN A 362 -17.53 15.42 10.76
CA GLN A 362 -17.46 15.16 9.33
C GLN A 362 -17.33 16.46 8.54
N ARG A 363 -18.12 17.50 8.88
CA ARG A 363 -18.02 18.82 8.22
C ARG A 363 -16.62 19.41 8.34
N ILE A 364 -16.02 19.41 9.54
CA ILE A 364 -14.74 20.06 9.78
C ILE A 364 -13.56 19.21 9.27
N ALA A 365 -13.65 17.89 9.37
CA ALA A 365 -12.65 16.98 8.81
C ALA A 365 -12.55 17.11 7.29
N VAL A 366 -13.70 17.20 6.61
CA VAL A 366 -13.75 17.37 5.16
C VAL A 366 -13.42 18.80 4.74
N LEU A 367 -13.78 19.82 5.52
CA LEU A 367 -13.37 21.20 5.24
C LEU A 367 -11.83 21.36 5.24
N HIS A 368 -11.14 20.74 6.19
CA HIS A 368 -9.67 20.70 6.18
C HIS A 368 -9.13 20.00 4.93
N LEU A 369 -9.74 18.88 4.53
CA LEU A 369 -9.37 18.16 3.31
C LEU A 369 -9.56 19.01 2.05
N GLU A 370 -10.69 19.73 1.95
CA GLU A 370 -10.99 20.68 0.86
C GLU A 370 -9.94 21.78 0.77
N GLU A 371 -9.58 22.42 1.89
CA GLU A 371 -8.61 23.52 1.93
C GLU A 371 -7.20 23.09 1.48
N ARG A 372 -6.76 21.87 1.86
CA ARG A 372 -5.45 21.33 1.42
C ARG A 372 -5.49 20.91 -0.04
N CYS A 373 -6.57 20.28 -0.47
CA CYS A 373 -6.76 19.85 -1.84
C CYS A 373 -6.78 21.05 -2.80
N GLU A 374 -7.55 22.10 -2.47
CA GLU A 374 -7.61 23.32 -3.28
C GLU A 374 -6.22 23.96 -3.45
N ARG A 375 -5.46 24.06 -2.35
CA ARG A 375 -4.09 24.59 -2.40
C ARG A 375 -3.16 23.75 -3.25
N ALA A 376 -3.21 22.42 -3.10
CA ALA A 376 -2.39 21.51 -3.89
C ALA A 376 -2.74 21.56 -5.38
N ILE A 377 -4.02 21.69 -5.74
CA ILE A 377 -4.45 21.93 -7.12
C ILE A 377 -3.80 23.20 -7.68
N GLN A 378 -3.87 24.30 -6.93
CA GLN A 378 -3.28 25.57 -7.36
C GLN A 378 -1.75 25.46 -7.56
N TRP A 379 -1.05 24.76 -6.66
CA TRP A 379 0.40 24.53 -6.77
C TRP A 379 0.74 23.65 -7.96
N ALA A 380 0.02 22.54 -8.14
CA ALA A 380 0.21 21.62 -9.24
C ALA A 380 -0.06 22.31 -10.59
N LEU A 381 -1.11 23.13 -10.71
CA LEU A 381 -1.41 23.88 -11.93
C LEU A 381 -0.34 24.94 -12.28
N LYS A 382 0.36 25.51 -11.28
CA LYS A 382 1.52 26.37 -11.55
C LYS A 382 2.70 25.59 -12.11
N MET A 383 2.92 24.36 -11.62
CA MET A 383 4.00 23.50 -12.06
C MET A 383 3.71 22.86 -13.42
N GLU A 384 2.48 22.41 -13.63
CA GLU A 384 2.01 21.69 -14.82
C GLU A 384 0.61 22.22 -15.24
N PRO A 385 0.54 23.28 -16.05
CA PRO A 385 -0.73 23.88 -16.47
C PRO A 385 -1.64 22.96 -17.31
N SER A 386 -1.09 21.84 -17.81
CA SER A 386 -1.81 20.87 -18.65
C SER A 386 -2.68 19.89 -17.86
N ILE A 387 -2.58 19.85 -16.52
CA ILE A 387 -3.38 18.96 -15.67
C ILE A 387 -4.87 19.17 -15.94
N ARG A 388 -5.59 18.06 -16.14
CA ARG A 388 -7.05 18.04 -16.33
C ARG A 388 -7.81 17.28 -15.24
N HIS A 389 -7.14 16.41 -14.53
CA HIS A 389 -7.77 15.45 -13.63
C HIS A 389 -7.20 15.53 -12.21
N LEU A 390 -8.09 15.40 -11.24
CA LEU A 390 -7.74 15.01 -9.88
C LEU A 390 -8.37 13.65 -9.58
N ILE A 391 -7.54 12.70 -9.17
CA ILE A 391 -7.94 11.37 -8.76
C ILE A 391 -8.11 11.33 -7.24
N ILE A 392 -9.15 10.68 -6.75
CA ILE A 392 -9.30 10.32 -5.35
C ILE A 392 -9.37 8.80 -5.20
N SER A 393 -8.53 8.23 -4.35
CA SER A 393 -8.48 6.79 -4.05
C SER A 393 -8.23 6.56 -2.55
N GLY A 394 -8.36 5.31 -2.09
CA GLY A 394 -8.33 4.94 -0.68
C GLY A 394 -9.71 4.75 -0.06
N GLY A 395 -9.79 4.04 1.07
CA GLY A 395 -11.06 3.68 1.71
C GLY A 395 -11.97 4.87 2.06
N VAL A 396 -11.38 6.02 2.45
CA VAL A 396 -12.15 7.23 2.79
C VAL A 396 -12.71 7.91 1.55
N ALA A 397 -12.11 7.68 0.37
CA ALA A 397 -12.66 8.14 -0.89
C ALA A 397 -14.02 7.48 -1.21
N SER A 398 -14.44 6.41 -0.53
CA SER A 398 -15.77 5.80 -0.69
C SER A 398 -16.90 6.58 0.02
N ASN A 399 -16.57 7.54 0.88
CA ASN A 399 -17.56 8.38 1.56
C ASN A 399 -18.21 9.39 0.59
N HIS A 400 -19.54 9.38 0.47
CA HIS A 400 -20.26 10.20 -0.50
C HIS A 400 -20.14 11.70 -0.18
N TYR A 401 -20.16 12.07 1.09
CA TYR A 401 -19.96 13.46 1.49
C TYR A 401 -18.57 13.96 1.08
N VAL A 402 -17.51 13.18 1.33
CA VAL A 402 -16.14 13.49 0.88
C VAL A 402 -16.09 13.68 -0.64
N ARG A 403 -16.63 12.72 -1.41
CA ARG A 403 -16.67 12.82 -2.89
C ARG A 403 -17.38 14.08 -3.36
N SER A 404 -18.56 14.38 -2.81
CA SER A 404 -19.36 15.54 -3.21
C SER A 404 -18.65 16.86 -2.94
N ARG A 405 -18.00 16.99 -1.78
CA ARG A 405 -17.27 18.19 -1.38
C ARG A 405 -16.02 18.40 -2.23
N LEU A 406 -15.25 17.34 -2.47
CA LEU A 406 -14.07 17.41 -3.33
C LEU A 406 -14.41 17.69 -4.80
N ASP A 407 -15.51 17.14 -5.32
CA ASP A 407 -15.98 17.44 -6.68
C ASP A 407 -16.26 18.94 -6.87
N MET A 408 -16.83 19.61 -5.86
CA MET A 408 -17.01 21.06 -5.88
C MET A 408 -15.68 21.81 -5.95
N VAL A 409 -14.68 21.41 -5.17
CA VAL A 409 -13.34 22.01 -5.18
C VAL A 409 -12.66 21.82 -6.54
N VAL A 410 -12.74 20.62 -7.10
CA VAL A 410 -12.11 20.25 -8.37
C VAL A 410 -12.76 21.02 -9.53
N LYS A 411 -14.09 21.05 -9.60
CA LYS A 411 -14.84 21.81 -10.62
C LYS A 411 -14.59 23.31 -10.55
N LYS A 412 -14.49 23.87 -9.33
CA LYS A 412 -14.14 25.29 -9.12
C LYS A 412 -12.80 25.66 -9.76
N ASN A 413 -11.86 24.70 -9.85
CA ASN A 413 -10.55 24.89 -10.45
C ASN A 413 -10.47 24.43 -11.92
N GLY A 414 -11.62 24.12 -12.56
CA GLY A 414 -11.67 23.74 -13.98
C GLY A 414 -11.12 22.34 -14.27
N LEU A 415 -11.03 21.48 -13.26
CA LEU A 415 -10.57 20.09 -13.38
C LEU A 415 -11.75 19.12 -13.33
N GLN A 416 -11.48 17.85 -13.66
CA GLN A 416 -12.43 16.74 -13.53
C GLN A 416 -12.01 15.82 -12.38
N LEU A 417 -12.98 15.43 -11.55
CA LEU A 417 -12.76 14.48 -10.47
C LEU A 417 -12.92 13.06 -10.99
N VAL A 418 -11.89 12.24 -10.82
CA VAL A 418 -11.91 10.81 -11.12
C VAL A 418 -11.88 10.03 -9.80
N CYS A 419 -12.81 9.10 -9.64
CA CYS A 419 -12.82 8.21 -8.49
C CYS A 419 -13.04 6.77 -8.97
N PRO A 420 -12.10 5.85 -8.69
CA PRO A 420 -12.32 4.45 -8.98
C PRO A 420 -13.62 3.93 -8.31
N PRO A 421 -14.21 2.84 -8.83
CA PRO A 421 -15.27 2.12 -8.14
C PRO A 421 -14.83 1.77 -6.71
N PRO A 422 -15.72 1.84 -5.70
CA PRO A 422 -15.35 1.61 -4.29
C PRO A 422 -14.54 0.33 -4.03
N ARG A 423 -14.83 -0.75 -4.76
CA ARG A 423 -14.11 -2.05 -4.66
C ARG A 423 -12.63 -2.00 -5.09
N LEU A 424 -12.24 -0.96 -5.82
CA LEU A 424 -10.87 -0.72 -6.28
C LEU A 424 -10.16 0.38 -5.47
N CYS A 425 -10.88 1.08 -4.57
CA CYS A 425 -10.31 2.10 -3.69
C CYS A 425 -9.69 1.52 -2.41
N THR A 426 -10.09 0.32 -2.00
CA THR A 426 -9.47 -0.42 -0.89
C THR A 426 -8.35 -1.32 -1.41
N ASP A 427 -7.54 -1.90 -0.53
CA ASP A 427 -6.40 -2.73 -0.93
C ASP A 427 -6.85 -3.97 -1.71
N ASN A 428 -6.25 -4.20 -2.88
CA ASN A 428 -6.65 -5.29 -3.77
C ASN A 428 -5.52 -5.71 -4.73
N GLY A 429 -5.61 -6.92 -5.30
CA GLY A 429 -4.63 -7.39 -6.28
C GLY A 429 -4.71 -6.70 -7.65
N VAL A 430 -5.86 -6.10 -8.00
CA VAL A 430 -6.09 -5.47 -9.32
C VAL A 430 -5.21 -4.23 -9.49
N MET A 431 -5.12 -3.38 -8.47
CA MET A 431 -4.25 -2.19 -8.49
C MET A 431 -2.78 -2.57 -8.66
N VAL A 432 -2.35 -3.67 -8.04
CA VAL A 432 -0.98 -4.19 -8.15
C VAL A 432 -0.72 -4.75 -9.55
N ALA A 433 -1.62 -5.58 -10.06
CA ALA A 433 -1.52 -6.15 -11.40
C ALA A 433 -1.50 -5.06 -12.49
N TRP A 434 -2.39 -4.07 -12.39
CA TRP A 434 -2.47 -2.96 -13.34
C TRP A 434 -1.22 -2.09 -13.32
N THR A 435 -0.71 -1.76 -12.14
CA THR A 435 0.55 -1.01 -12.02
C THR A 435 1.72 -1.81 -12.58
N GLY A 436 1.72 -3.13 -12.34
CA GLY A 436 2.65 -4.05 -12.98
C GLY A 436 2.59 -4.01 -14.50
N ILE A 437 1.40 -3.97 -15.10
CA ILE A 437 1.21 -3.81 -16.55
C ILE A 437 1.81 -2.48 -17.04
N GLU A 438 1.56 -1.37 -16.36
CA GLU A 438 2.11 -0.05 -16.74
C GLU A 438 3.65 -0.04 -16.66
N HIS A 439 4.24 -0.61 -15.61
CA HIS A 439 5.70 -0.78 -15.49
C HIS A 439 6.28 -1.71 -16.56
N PHE A 440 5.61 -2.83 -16.83
CA PHE A 440 6.04 -3.80 -17.83
C PHE A 440 6.10 -3.19 -19.24
N ARG A 441 5.11 -2.38 -19.61
CA ARG A 441 5.08 -1.64 -20.89
C ARG A 441 6.28 -0.72 -21.07
N MET A 442 6.78 -0.16 -19.98
CA MET A 442 7.94 0.73 -19.97
C MET A 442 9.26 -0.02 -19.83
N GLY A 443 9.25 -1.36 -19.84
CA GLY A 443 10.44 -2.19 -19.65
C GLY A 443 10.98 -2.16 -18.22
N ARG A 444 10.17 -1.76 -17.23
CA ARG A 444 10.55 -1.67 -15.83
C ARG A 444 10.15 -2.94 -15.09
N TYR A 445 10.99 -3.96 -15.15
CA TYR A 445 10.79 -5.22 -14.43
C TYR A 445 12.14 -5.87 -14.15
N ASP A 446 12.18 -6.73 -13.14
CA ASP A 446 13.33 -7.56 -12.86
C ASP A 446 13.26 -8.87 -13.66
N PRO A 447 14.41 -9.42 -14.10
CA PRO A 447 14.44 -10.73 -14.74
C PRO A 447 13.90 -11.82 -13.80
N PRO A 448 13.51 -12.99 -14.32
CA PRO A 448 13.02 -14.08 -13.50
C PRO A 448 14.01 -14.43 -12.38
N PRO A 449 13.54 -14.57 -11.13
CA PRO A 449 14.40 -15.01 -10.04
C PRO A 449 14.85 -16.47 -10.25
N PRO A 450 15.90 -16.93 -9.54
CA PRO A 450 16.26 -18.34 -9.54
C PRO A 450 15.09 -19.22 -9.10
N ALA A 451 14.98 -20.43 -9.66
CA ALA A 451 13.95 -21.39 -9.25
C ALA A 451 14.15 -21.86 -7.79
N GLU A 452 15.40 -21.94 -7.34
CA GLU A 452 15.79 -22.19 -5.96
C GLU A 452 16.53 -20.95 -5.43
N GLU A 453 15.95 -20.28 -4.43
CA GLU A 453 16.56 -19.14 -3.79
C GLU A 453 17.66 -19.58 -2.82
N PRO A 454 18.83 -18.92 -2.81
CA PRO A 454 19.84 -19.22 -1.82
C PRO A 454 19.32 -18.86 -0.41
N GLU A 455 19.64 -19.69 0.57
CA GLU A 455 19.20 -19.54 1.97
C GLU A 455 19.56 -18.18 2.61
N ASN A 456 20.45 -17.39 1.99
CA ASN A 456 20.90 -16.09 2.49
C ASN A 456 20.40 -14.89 1.65
N PHE A 457 19.45 -15.10 0.73
CA PHE A 457 18.92 -14.00 -0.09
C PHE A 457 18.11 -13.02 0.78
N VAL A 458 18.45 -11.73 0.70
CA VAL A 458 17.76 -10.65 1.42
C VAL A 458 16.95 -9.81 0.44
N TYR A 459 15.65 -9.65 0.72
CA TYR A 459 14.76 -8.81 -0.08
C TYR A 459 14.90 -7.35 0.30
N ASP A 460 14.99 -6.46 -0.70
CA ASP A 460 14.90 -5.00 -0.49
C ASP A 460 13.44 -4.59 -0.27
N LEU A 461 12.93 -4.92 0.92
CA LEU A 461 11.61 -4.53 1.38
C LEU A 461 11.65 -3.15 1.99
N ARG A 462 10.68 -2.30 1.65
CA ARG A 462 10.64 -0.91 2.08
C ARG A 462 9.37 -0.60 2.86
N PRO A 463 9.28 -1.00 4.16
CA PRO A 463 8.11 -0.70 4.99
C PRO A 463 7.79 0.79 5.07
N ARG A 464 8.83 1.63 5.01
CA ARG A 464 8.72 3.06 4.80
C ARG A 464 9.32 3.38 3.44
N TRP A 465 8.46 3.80 2.53
CA TRP A 465 8.86 4.18 1.18
C TRP A 465 8.02 5.41 0.81
N PRO A 466 8.58 6.63 0.95
CA PRO A 466 7.88 7.83 0.49
C PRO A 466 7.77 7.81 -1.03
N LEU A 467 6.60 8.19 -1.54
CA LEU A 467 6.33 8.23 -2.98
C LEU A 467 6.75 9.58 -3.55
N GLY A 468 7.79 9.58 -4.37
CA GLY A 468 8.27 10.79 -5.05
C GLY A 468 9.11 11.72 -4.18
N GLU A 469 9.46 12.86 -4.75
CA GLU A 469 10.23 13.91 -4.07
C GLU A 469 9.29 14.91 -3.38
N GLU A 470 9.67 15.41 -2.20
CA GLU A 470 8.88 16.38 -1.47
C GLU A 470 8.96 17.78 -2.09
N TYR A 471 7.79 18.40 -2.30
CA TYR A 471 7.70 19.78 -2.73
C TYR A 471 7.49 20.72 -1.55
N ALA A 472 8.41 21.66 -1.37
CA ALA A 472 8.36 22.64 -0.30
C ALA A 472 8.07 24.06 -0.85
N GLU A 473 6.80 24.44 -0.91
CA GLU A 473 6.37 25.82 -1.14
C GLU A 473 5.79 26.42 0.14
N GLY A 474 6.27 27.60 0.54
CA GLY A 474 5.85 28.30 1.76
C GLY A 474 6.70 27.97 2.99
N ARG A 475 7.24 29.00 3.64
CA ARG A 475 7.86 28.89 4.97
C ARG A 475 6.76 28.93 6.01
N SER A 476 6.48 27.81 6.67
CA SER A 476 5.86 27.85 8.00
C SER A 476 6.94 28.23 9.01
N ASP A 477 7.26 29.53 9.09
CA ASP A 477 7.88 30.03 10.32
C ASP A 477 6.84 29.84 11.41
N ALA A 478 6.88 28.68 12.08
CA ALA A 478 6.09 28.43 13.27
C ALA A 478 6.47 29.51 14.28
N ARG A 479 5.65 30.57 14.37
CA ARG A 479 5.77 31.53 15.46
C ARG A 479 5.48 30.76 16.74
N SER A 480 6.54 30.56 17.52
CA SER A 480 6.56 30.02 18.89
C SER A 480 6.50 28.50 19.03
N ILE A 481 7.67 27.87 18.91
CA ILE A 481 8.13 26.94 19.95
C ILE A 481 9.36 27.59 20.58
N ARG A 482 9.21 28.07 21.83
CA ARG A 482 10.34 28.29 22.74
C ARG A 482 11.27 27.11 22.55
N ARG A 483 12.52 27.36 22.14
CA ARG A 483 13.64 26.42 22.12
C ARG A 483 13.31 25.25 23.02
N ALA A 484 13.10 24.08 22.42
CA ALA A 484 13.06 22.83 23.14
C ALA A 484 14.17 22.93 24.19
N ARG A 485 13.79 22.86 25.47
CA ARG A 485 14.76 22.68 26.54
C ARG A 485 15.43 21.36 26.21
N LEU A 486 16.54 21.44 25.48
CA LEU A 486 17.57 20.44 25.46
C LEU A 486 17.93 20.30 26.94
N HIS A 487 17.36 19.29 27.57
CA HIS A 487 17.91 18.80 28.82
C HIS A 487 19.34 18.41 28.46
N PRO A 488 20.38 19.02 29.07
CA PRO A 488 21.74 18.60 28.81
C PRO A 488 21.83 17.11 29.16
N SER A 489 22.38 16.30 28.27
CA SER A 489 22.67 14.90 28.59
C SER A 489 23.57 14.87 29.83
N LEU A 490 23.39 13.89 30.72
CA LEU A 490 24.25 13.69 31.90
C LEU A 490 25.75 13.67 31.52
N THR A 491 26.08 13.27 30.29
CA THR A 491 27.42 13.31 29.70
C THR A 491 27.98 14.73 29.53
N SER A 492 27.13 15.71 29.20
CA SER A 492 27.52 17.13 29.04
C SER A 492 27.71 17.87 30.37
N ILE A 493 27.11 17.39 31.46
CA ILE A 493 27.31 17.96 32.81
C ILE A 493 28.65 17.48 33.40
N ILE A 494 29.07 16.25 33.10
CA ILE A 494 30.33 15.69 33.64
C ILE A 494 31.57 16.28 32.95
N GLN A 495 31.49 16.61 31.66
CA GLN A 495 32.62 17.25 30.94
C GLN A 495 32.84 18.72 31.31
N ALA A 496 31.82 19.42 31.82
CA ALA A 496 31.95 20.82 32.28
C ALA A 496 32.54 20.93 33.69
N SER A 497 32.55 19.85 34.49
CA SER A 497 33.16 19.80 35.83
C SER A 497 34.63 19.36 35.84
N SER A 498 35.21 19.03 34.68
CA SER A 498 36.61 18.55 34.55
C SER A 498 37.55 19.57 33.89
N GLN A 499 37.12 20.82 33.73
CA GLN A 499 37.93 21.94 33.23
C GLN A 499 37.80 23.19 34.12
N GLN A 500 37.86 22.99 35.43
CA GLN A 500 38.23 24.04 36.39
C GLN A 500 39.51 23.64 37.11
#